data_AF-Q5WQD6-F1
#
_entry.id   AF-Q5WQD6-F1
#
_cell.length_a   1.000
_cell.length_b   1.000
_cell.length_c   1.000
_cell.angle_alpha   90.00
_cell.angle_beta   90.00
_cell.angle_gamma   90.00
#
_symmetry.space_group_name_H-M   'P 1'
#
loop_
_entity.id
_entity.type
_entity.pdbx_description
1 polymer ?
#
loop_
_entity_poly.entity_id
_entity_poly.type
_entity_poly.pdbx_seq_one_letter_code
_entity_poly.pdbx_strand_id
1 'polypeptide(L)' 'IRSFSPFPYNEVAEKLKNVKAVAALDRSMPMGTTGALYNEVAGALAANGQSAIMNKLYYGFGGSD' A
#
# COMPACT_ATOMS: atom_id res chain seq x y z
N ILE A 1 6.14 5.49 -3.92
CA ILE A 1 6.78 5.70 -2.59
C ILE A 1 8.26 5.94 -2.81
N ARG A 2 8.79 7.08 -2.34
CA ARG A 2 10.18 7.52 -2.60
C ARG A 2 11.20 6.79 -1.70
N SER A 3 10.79 6.38 -0.50
CA SER A 3 11.56 5.52 0.39
C SER A 3 10.64 4.49 1.04
N PHE A 4 10.96 3.20 0.88
CA PHE A 4 10.24 2.11 1.53
C PHE A 4 10.83 1.78 2.92
N SER A 5 11.97 2.39 3.29
CA SER A 5 12.62 2.16 4.58
C SER A 5 13.44 3.38 5.03
N PRO A 6 13.12 4.02 6.17
CA PRO A 6 11.97 3.74 7.04
C PRO A 6 10.63 4.12 6.35
N PHE A 7 9.59 3.30 6.54
CA PHE A 7 8.27 3.54 5.95
C PHE A 7 7.56 4.71 6.66
N PRO A 8 7.09 5.73 5.92
CA PRO A 8 6.52 6.93 6.53
C PRO A 8 5.04 6.73 6.91
N TYR A 9 4.77 6.00 7.99
CA TYR A 9 3.41 5.68 8.44
C TYR A 9 2.51 6.91 8.65
N ASN A 10 3.00 7.94 9.34
CA ASN A 10 2.21 9.14 9.66
C ASN A 10 1.84 9.95 8.41
N GLU A 11 2.81 10.14 7.50
CA GLU A 11 2.56 10.91 6.27
C GLU A 11 1.59 10.17 5.34
N VAL A 12 1.71 8.84 5.24
CA VAL A 12 0.79 8.00 4.47
C VAL A 12 -0.61 8.07 5.06
N ALA A 13 -0.76 7.92 6.38
CA ALA A 13 -2.06 8.01 7.03
C ALA A 13 -2.70 9.40 6.87
N GLU A 14 -1.93 10.49 7.05
CA GLU A 14 -2.45 11.84 6.87
C GLU A 14 -2.89 12.13 5.43
N LYS A 15 -2.12 11.67 4.44
CA LYS A 15 -2.46 11.87 3.02
C LYS A 15 -3.66 11.03 2.61
N LEU A 16 -3.81 9.85 3.20
CA LEU A 16 -4.91 8.93 2.91
C LEU A 16 -6.15 9.18 3.77
N LYS A 17 -6.11 10.14 4.71
CA LYS A 17 -7.15 10.33 5.73
C LYS A 17 -8.56 10.59 5.22
N ASN A 18 -8.66 11.12 4.01
CA ASN A 18 -9.91 11.53 3.37
C ASN A 18 -10.25 10.68 2.14
N VAL A 19 -9.52 9.59 1.93
CA VAL A 19 -9.61 8.78 0.71
C VAL A 19 -10.43 7.53 1.01
N LYS A 20 -11.48 7.28 0.21
CA LYS A 20 -12.39 6.15 0.41
C LYS A 20 -11.78 4.81 -0.01
N ALA A 21 -10.88 4.82 -0.99
CA ALA A 21 -10.24 3.64 -1.53
C ALA A 21 -8.78 3.90 -1.85
N VAL A 22 -7.92 2.92 -1.57
CA VAL A 22 -6.47 3.01 -1.75
C VAL A 22 -6.01 1.75 -2.47
N ALA A 23 -5.26 1.92 -3.57
CA ALA A 23 -4.70 0.81 -4.33
C ALA A 23 -3.18 0.74 -4.11
N ALA A 24 -2.72 -0.36 -3.51
CA ALA A 24 -1.30 -0.66 -3.37
C ALA A 24 -0.82 -1.40 -4.63
N LEU A 25 -0.04 -0.71 -5.44
CA LEU A 25 0.61 -1.23 -6.64
C LEU A 25 1.97 -1.83 -6.28
N ASP A 26 2.05 -3.15 -6.19
CA ASP A 26 3.29 -3.88 -5.87
C ASP A 26 3.83 -4.58 -7.12
N ARG A 27 5.15 -4.52 -7.32
CA ARG A 27 5.80 -5.21 -8.45
C ARG A 27 6.15 -6.66 -8.12
N SER A 28 6.21 -6.99 -6.83
CA SER A 28 6.43 -8.33 -6.34
C SER A 28 5.07 -9.02 -6.16
N MET A 29 4.94 -10.19 -6.78
CA MET A 29 3.86 -11.13 -6.49
C MET A 29 4.43 -12.20 -5.57
N PRO A 30 4.42 -12.01 -4.25
CA PRO A 30 4.75 -13.09 -3.35
C PRO A 30 3.59 -14.09 -3.40
N MET A 31 3.87 -15.29 -3.91
CA MET A 31 2.90 -16.37 -4.18
C MET A 31 2.00 -16.65 -2.96
N GLY A 32 0.84 -16.00 -2.89
CA GLY A 32 -0.18 -16.22 -1.86
C GLY A 32 -0.23 -15.23 -0.69
N THR A 33 0.69 -14.26 -0.57
CA THR A 33 0.60 -13.20 0.47
C THR A 33 0.24 -11.86 -0.16
N THR A 34 -0.28 -10.97 0.66
CA THR A 34 -0.59 -9.61 0.25
C THR A 34 0.72 -8.81 0.27
N GLY A 35 1.13 -8.25 -0.87
CA GLY A 35 2.45 -7.65 -1.09
C GLY A 35 2.93 -6.69 0.02
N ALA A 36 4.24 -6.52 0.15
CA ALA A 36 4.85 -5.76 1.24
C ALA A 36 4.28 -4.33 1.34
N LEU A 37 4.03 -3.69 0.21
CA LEU A 37 3.44 -2.36 0.16
C LEU A 37 2.02 -2.30 0.74
N TYR A 38 1.22 -3.32 0.45
CA TYR A 38 -0.15 -3.37 0.95
C TYR A 38 -0.16 -3.51 2.46
N ASN A 39 0.66 -4.40 3.02
CA ASN A 39 0.67 -4.64 4.47
C ASN A 39 1.13 -3.39 5.24
N GLU A 40 2.12 -2.66 4.72
CA GLU A 40 2.60 -1.42 5.33
C GLU A 40 1.54 -0.31 5.30
N VAL A 41 0.87 -0.10 4.15
CA VAL A 41 -0.19 0.91 4.02
C VAL A 41 -1.42 0.53 4.83
N ALA A 42 -1.83 -0.74 4.81
CA ALA A 42 -2.96 -1.24 5.60
C ALA A 42 -2.65 -1.11 7.10
N GLY A 43 -1.43 -1.41 7.54
CA GLY A 43 -0.97 -1.20 8.91
C GLY A 43 -0.99 0.26 9.31
N ALA A 44 -0.52 1.17 8.45
CA ALA A 44 -0.56 2.61 8.68
C ALA A 44 -1.98 3.14 8.87
N LEU A 45 -2.91 2.69 8.02
CA LEU A 45 -4.32 3.07 8.08
C LEU A 45 -5.01 2.49 9.31
N ALA A 46 -4.79 1.20 9.60
CA ALA A 46 -5.35 0.53 10.77
C ALA A 46 -4.86 1.18 12.08
N ALA A 47 -3.57 1.51 12.18
CA ALA A 47 -2.99 2.19 13.33
C ALA A 47 -3.59 3.59 13.56
N ASN A 48 -4.09 4.24 12.51
CA ASN A 48 -4.75 5.55 12.56
C ASN A 48 -6.29 5.46 12.59
N GLY A 49 -6.86 4.26 12.78
CA GLY A 49 -8.31 4.06 12.86
C GLY A 49 -9.06 4.32 11.55
N GLN A 50 -8.35 4.29 10.42
CA GLN A 50 -8.89 4.56 9.10
C GLN A 50 -9.44 3.28 8.46
N SER A 51 -10.70 3.31 8.03
CA SER A 51 -11.34 2.21 7.29
C SER A 51 -11.43 2.60 5.81
N ALA A 52 -10.30 2.55 5.11
CA ALA A 52 -10.26 2.72 3.65
C ALA A 52 -10.33 1.36 2.96
N ILE A 53 -11.04 1.30 1.83
CA ILE A 53 -11.08 0.09 1.00
C ILE A 53 -9.71 -0.10 0.35
N MET A 54 -8.98 -1.11 0.79
CA MET A 54 -7.64 -1.41 0.28
C MET A 54 -7.72 -2.43 -0.85
N ASN A 55 -7.20 -2.08 -2.02
CA ASN A 55 -7.02 -2.99 -3.15
C ASN A 55 -5.54 -3.26 -3.39
N LYS A 56 -5.21 -4.50 -3.75
CA LYS A 56 -3.88 -4.88 -4.20
C LYS A 56 -3.88 -4.96 -5.73
N LEU A 57 -2.98 -4.23 -6.37
CA LEU A 57 -2.71 -4.37 -7.80
C LEU A 57 -1.27 -4.84 -7.96
N TYR A 58 -1.08 -5.83 -8.83
CA TYR A 58 0.25 -6.21 -9.26
C TYR A 58 0.51 -5.61 -10.63
N TYR A 59 1.68 -5.01 -10.82
CA TYR A 59 2.03 -4.39 -12.10
C TYR A 59 3.47 -4.72 -12.50
N GLY A 60 3.79 -4.57 -13.79
CA GLY A 60 5.16 -4.69 -14.30
C GLY A 60 5.69 -6.12 -14.43
N PHE A 61 4.80 -7.10 -14.66
CA PHE A 61 5.19 -8.46 -15.01
C PHE A 61 5.81 -8.46 -16.42
N GLY A 62 7.06 -8.92 -16.55
CA GLY A 62 7.66 -9.19 -17.85
C GLY A 62 8.01 -7.97 -18.73
N GLY A 63 8.05 -6.75 -18.19
CA GLY A 63 8.46 -5.57 -18.96
C GLY A 63 7.43 -5.05 -19.97
N SER A 64 6.16 -5.41 -19.83
CA SER A 64 5.09 -4.73 -20.56
C SER A 64 4.76 -3.42 -19.84
N ASP A 65 5.04 -2.32 -20.55
CA ASP A 65 4.58 -0.95 -20.28
C ASP A 65 3.04 -0.89 -20.17
#